data_AF-A0A420W117-F1
#
_entry.id   AF-A0A420W117-F1
#
_cell.length_a   1.000
_cell.length_b   1.000
_cell.length_c   1.000
_cell.angle_alpha   90.00
_cell.angle_beta   90.00
_cell.angle_gamma   90.00
#
_symmetry.space_group_name_H-M   'P 1'
#
loop_
_entity.id
_entity.type
_entity.pdbx_description
1 polymer ?
#
loop_
_entity_poly.entity_id
_entity_poly.type
_entity_poly.pdbx_seq_one_letter_code
_entity_poly.pdbx_strand_id
1 'polypeptide(L)'
;MLNYLYFAAFWACQIVSSILFKLGGIHPKYKWVALIIGNIILLSASWFLIQLFKNVSQPIVIALCSGGTFLTVQLAMALYFKSPLSWQQVVGMFVIIVGMVMITFGGKDQTA
;
A
#
# COMPACT_ATOMS: atom_id res chain seq x y z
N MET A 1 -9.14 -9.93 -14.96
CA MET A 1 -9.19 -10.64 -13.66
C MET A 1 -7.82 -10.71 -12.97
N LEU A 2 -6.75 -11.05 -13.70
CA LEU A 2 -5.38 -11.17 -13.14
C LEU A 2 -4.83 -9.88 -12.49
N ASN A 3 -5.21 -8.70 -12.99
CA ASN A 3 -4.72 -7.40 -12.48
C ASN A 3 -5.13 -7.12 -11.02
N TYR A 4 -6.35 -7.50 -10.61
CA TYR A 4 -6.82 -7.29 -9.23
C TYR A 4 -6.06 -8.16 -8.22
N LEU A 5 -5.67 -9.37 -8.63
CA LEU A 5 -4.87 -10.26 -7.81
C LEU A 5 -3.50 -9.65 -7.50
N TYR A 6 -2.87 -9.01 -8.49
CA TYR A 6 -1.58 -8.33 -8.29
C TYR A 6 -1.69 -7.12 -7.36
N PHE A 7 -2.75 -6.33 -7.45
CA PHE A 7 -3.00 -5.24 -6.48
C PHE A 7 -3.19 -5.78 -5.06
N ALA A 8 -3.99 -6.83 -4.89
CA ALA A 8 -4.23 -7.45 -3.58
C ALA A 8 -2.94 -8.06 -3.00
N ALA A 9 -2.16 -8.77 -3.82
CA ALA A 9 -0.87 -9.33 -3.41
C ALA A 9 0.13 -8.23 -3.03
N PHE A 10 0.20 -7.16 -3.82
CA PHE A 10 1.03 -6.00 -3.52
C PHE A 10 0.66 -5.38 -2.16
N TRP A 11 -0.62 -5.10 -1.92
CA TRP A 11 -1.06 -4.55 -0.64
C TRP A 11 -0.79 -5.50 0.53
N ALA A 12 -1.00 -6.80 0.37
CA ALA A 12 -0.67 -7.78 1.41
C ALA A 12 0.82 -7.74 1.79
N CYS A 13 1.71 -7.72 0.80
CA CYS A 13 3.16 -7.58 1.05
C CYS A 13 3.49 -6.27 1.77
N GLN A 14 2.88 -5.15 1.36
CA GLN A 14 3.11 -3.85 1.98
C GLN A 14 2.62 -3.79 3.43
N ILE A 15 1.46 -4.39 3.73
CA ILE A 15 0.93 -4.49 5.10
C ILE A 15 1.89 -5.30 5.97
N VAL A 16 2.29 -6.50 5.54
CA VAL A 16 3.16 -7.39 6.31
C VAL A 16 4.51 -6.72 6.57
N SER A 17 5.11 -6.11 5.55
CA SER A 17 6.39 -5.41 5.70
C SER A 17 6.29 -4.21 6.64
N SER A 18 5.21 -3.41 6.54
CA SER A 18 4.98 -2.27 7.43
C SER A 18 4.81 -2.70 8.89
N ILE A 19 4.09 -3.80 9.15
CA ILE A 19 3.95 -4.37 10.50
C ILE A 19 5.31 -4.82 11.04
N LEU A 20 6.11 -5.53 10.21
CA LEU A 20 7.47 -5.93 10.57
C LEU A 20 8.34 -4.73 10.93
N PHE A 21 8.31 -3.65 10.14
CA PHE A 21 9.06 -2.43 10.43
C PHE A 21 8.63 -1.79 11.75
N LYS A 22 7.32 -1.74 12.03
CA LYS A 22 6.83 -1.22 13.31
C LYS A 22 7.25 -2.11 14.49
N LEU A 23 7.19 -3.43 14.34
CA LEU A 23 7.68 -4.37 15.35
C LEU A 23 9.19 -4.20 15.61
N GLY A 24 9.99 -4.06 14.55
CA GLY A 24 11.43 -3.79 14.64
C GLY A 24 11.76 -2.44 15.29
N GLY A 25 10.89 -1.44 15.12
CA GLY A 25 11.00 -0.14 15.80
C GLY A 25 10.65 -0.21 17.29
N ILE A 26 9.65 -1.01 17.68
CA ILE A 26 9.26 -1.20 19.09
C ILE A 26 10.27 -2.09 19.83
N HIS A 27 10.80 -3.13 19.16
CA HIS A 27 11.73 -4.09 19.75
C HIS A 27 13.14 -3.92 19.14
N PRO A 28 14.00 -3.08 19.73
CA PRO A 28 15.32 -2.77 19.18
C PRO A 28 16.23 -4.01 19.01
N LYS A 29 15.95 -5.10 19.72
CA LYS A 29 16.64 -6.40 19.58
C LYS A 29 16.47 -7.03 18.19
N TYR A 30 15.34 -6.79 17.52
CA TYR A 30 15.01 -7.38 16.21
C TYR A 30 15.10 -6.38 15.05
N LYS A 31 15.59 -5.16 15.30
CA LYS A 31 15.60 -4.06 14.32
C LYS A 31 16.20 -4.44 12.96
N TRP A 32 17.33 -5.16 12.97
CA TRP A 32 18.04 -5.55 11.76
C TRP A 32 17.33 -6.68 11.01
N VAL A 33 16.76 -7.63 11.75
CA VAL A 33 15.99 -8.74 11.16
C VAL A 33 14.72 -8.20 10.52
N ALA A 34 14.00 -7.31 11.20
CA ALA A 34 12.83 -6.63 10.67
C ALA A 34 13.14 -5.80 9.43
N LEU A 35 14.28 -5.08 9.42
CA LEU A 35 14.74 -4.33 8.26
C LEU A 35 15.00 -5.23 7.07
N ILE A 36 15.77 -6.31 7.25
CA ILE A 36 16.16 -7.21 6.15
C ILE A 36 14.92 -7.93 5.60
N ILE A 37 14.12 -8.56 6.46
CA ILE A 37 12.94 -9.33 6.03
C ILE A 37 11.90 -8.41 5.40
N GLY A 38 11.62 -7.25 6.01
CA GLY A 38 10.67 -6.29 5.46
C GLY A 38 11.07 -5.80 4.06
N ASN A 39 12.36 -5.55 3.83
CA ASN A 39 12.86 -5.15 2.51
C ASN A 39 12.81 -6.28 1.48
N ILE A 40 13.10 -7.53 1.86
CA ILE A 40 12.95 -8.68 0.94
C ILE A 40 11.50 -8.83 0.47
N ILE A 41 10.54 -8.63 1.37
CA ILE A 41 9.11 -8.64 1.03
C ILE A 41 8.77 -7.47 0.10
N LEU A 42 9.30 -6.27 0.37
CA LEU A 42 9.09 -5.10 -0.48
C LEU A 42 9.66 -5.30 -1.89
N LEU A 43 10.87 -5.84 -2.00
CA LEU A 43 11.49 -6.15 -3.29
C LEU A 43 10.67 -7.17 -4.07
N SER A 44 10.11 -8.16 -3.38
CA SER A 44 9.19 -9.13 -3.98
C SER A 44 7.90 -8.43 -4.43
N ALA A 45 7.40 -7.45 -3.68
CA ALA A 45 6.24 -6.65 -4.06
C ALA A 45 6.48 -5.79 -5.31
N SER A 46 7.70 -5.26 -5.48
CA SER A 46 8.10 -4.49 -6.67
C SER A 46 7.94 -5.28 -7.97
N TRP A 47 8.07 -6.61 -7.93
CA TRP A 47 7.79 -7.45 -9.11
C TRP A 47 6.32 -7.36 -9.54
N PHE A 48 5.37 -7.42 -8.58
CA PHE A 48 3.95 -7.25 -8.88
C PHE A 48 3.64 -5.85 -9.43
N LEU A 49 4.33 -4.83 -8.90
CA LEU A 49 4.20 -3.46 -9.39
C LEU A 49 4.61 -3.34 -10.87
N ILE A 50 5.73 -3.95 -11.27
CA ILE A 50 6.17 -3.98 -12.68
C ILE A 50 5.10 -4.65 -13.56
N GLN A 51 4.52 -5.75 -13.09
CA GLN A 51 3.48 -6.45 -13.84
C GLN A 51 2.18 -5.64 -13.96
N LEU A 52 1.86 -4.81 -12.96
CA LEU A 52 0.74 -3.88 -13.02
C LEU A 52 0.98 -2.75 -14.03
N PHE A 53 2.18 -2.17 -14.05
CA PHE A 53 2.55 -1.13 -15.03
C PHE A 53 2.53 -1.62 -16.48
N LYS A 54 2.73 -2.91 -16.73
CA LYS A 54 2.60 -3.49 -18.08
C LYS A 54 1.17 -3.45 -18.63
N ASN A 55 0.17 -3.56 -17.75
CA ASN A 55 -1.22 -3.80 -18.15
C ASN A 55 -2.18 -2.67 -17.78
N VAL A 56 -1.71 -1.68 -17.00
CA VAL A 56 -2.52 -0.59 -16.45
C VAL A 56 -1.73 0.71 -16.59
N SER A 57 -2.43 1.81 -16.88
CA SER A 57 -1.80 3.12 -17.04
C SER A 57 -1.06 3.55 -15.76
N GLN A 58 0.07 4.23 -15.95
CA GLN A 58 0.93 4.68 -14.85
C GLN A 58 0.19 5.48 -13.77
N PRO A 59 -0.72 6.44 -14.10
CA PRO A 59 -1.45 7.18 -13.08
C PRO A 59 -2.31 6.29 -12.17
N ILE A 60 -3.00 5.30 -12.76
CA ILE A 60 -3.87 4.38 -12.02
C ILE A 60 -3.04 3.48 -11.10
N VAL A 61 -1.94 2.92 -11.60
CA VAL A 61 -1.05 2.08 -10.80
C VAL A 61 -0.47 2.86 -9.63
N ILE A 62 0.05 4.08 -9.86
CA ILE A 62 0.61 4.90 -8.79
C ILE A 62 -0.46 5.28 -7.76
N ALA A 63 -1.65 5.68 -8.20
CA ALA A 63 -2.75 6.03 -7.30
C ALA A 63 -3.15 4.84 -6.42
N LEU A 64 -3.44 3.68 -7.01
CA LEU A 64 -3.90 2.49 -6.29
C LEU A 64 -2.79 1.84 -5.44
N CYS A 65 -1.55 1.77 -5.93
CA CYS A 65 -0.45 1.19 -5.16
C CYS A 65 -0.07 2.11 -4.00
N SER A 66 0.13 3.41 -4.21
CA SER A 66 0.54 4.32 -3.14
C SER A 66 -0.60 4.64 -2.19
N GLY A 67 -1.74 5.09 -2.71
CA GLY A 67 -2.91 5.44 -1.90
C GLY A 67 -3.54 4.21 -1.25
N GLY A 68 -3.68 3.10 -1.97
CA GLY A 68 -4.20 1.85 -1.42
C GLY A 68 -3.29 1.24 -0.37
N THR A 69 -1.97 1.29 -0.55
CA THR A 69 -1.03 0.89 0.53
C THR A 69 -1.20 1.76 1.76
N PHE A 70 -1.29 3.08 1.58
CA PHE A 70 -1.46 3.99 2.73
C PHE A 70 -2.73 3.64 3.52
N LEU A 71 -3.88 3.50 2.86
CA LEU A 71 -5.13 3.15 3.53
C LEU A 71 -5.06 1.78 4.22
N THR A 72 -4.57 0.77 3.52
CA THR A 72 -4.51 -0.60 4.04
C THR A 72 -3.53 -0.73 5.20
N VAL A 73 -2.38 -0.06 5.14
CA VAL A 73 -1.42 -0.01 6.25
C VAL A 73 -2.01 0.74 7.43
N GLN A 74 -2.64 1.91 7.23
CA GLN A 74 -3.26 2.66 8.32
C GLN A 74 -4.35 1.84 9.03
N LEU A 75 -5.18 1.12 8.27
CA LEU A 75 -6.17 0.19 8.82
C LEU A 75 -5.51 -0.98 9.57
N ALA A 76 -4.49 -1.61 8.99
CA ALA A 76 -3.77 -2.69 9.63
C ALA A 76 -3.08 -2.24 10.93
N MET A 77 -2.54 -1.02 10.95
CA MET A 77 -1.94 -0.42 12.14
C MET A 77 -2.98 -0.11 13.22
N ALA A 78 -4.16 0.38 12.83
CA ALA A 78 -5.27 0.60 13.73
C ALA A 78 -5.79 -0.72 14.33
N LEU A 79 -5.86 -1.79 13.54
CA LEU A 79 -6.33 -3.11 13.99
C LEU A 79 -5.29 -3.86 14.85
N TYR A 80 -4.04 -3.96 14.38
CA TYR A 80 -3.01 -4.77 15.01
C TYR A 80 -2.37 -4.08 16.22
N PHE A 81 -2.01 -2.79 16.08
CA PHE A 81 -1.36 -2.02 17.15
C PHE A 81 -2.35 -1.21 17.99
N LYS A 82 -3.66 -1.31 17.73
CA LYS A 82 -4.71 -0.50 18.38
C LYS A 82 -4.35 0.98 18.41
N SER A 83 -3.65 1.46 17.37
CA SER A 83 -3.24 2.85 17.27
C SER A 83 -4.46 3.71 16.93
N PRO A 84 -4.94 4.58 17.84
CA PRO A 84 -6.13 5.37 17.57
C PRO A 84 -5.87 6.31 16.40
N LEU A 85 -6.74 6.26 15.39
CA LEU A 85 -6.70 7.18 14.27
C LEU A 85 -7.30 8.52 14.70
N SER A 86 -6.54 9.60 14.53
CA SER A 86 -7.03 10.96 14.77
C SER A 86 -8.11 11.32 13.74
N TRP A 87 -9.06 12.17 14.13
CA TRP A 87 -10.07 12.71 13.22
C TRP A 87 -9.46 13.33 11.94
N GLN A 88 -8.33 14.01 12.08
CA GLN A 88 -7.59 14.59 10.94
C GLN A 88 -7.05 13.52 9.99
N GLN A 89 -6.62 12.38 10.52
CA GLN A 89 -6.13 11.25 9.70
C GLN A 89 -7.28 10.58 8.96
N VAL A 90 -8.47 10.50 9.56
CA VAL A 90 -9.68 9.99 8.90
C VAL A 90 -10.07 10.88 7.73
N VAL A 91 -10.07 12.20 7.91
CA VAL A 91 -10.31 13.16 6.81
C VAL A 91 -9.24 13.01 5.72
N GLY A 92 -7.97 12.90 6.09
CA GLY A 92 -6.88 12.66 5.13
C GLY A 92 -7.07 11.38 4.32
N MET A 93 -7.47 10.27 4.97
CA MET A 93 -7.79 9.02 4.28
C MET A 93 -8.95 9.18 3.31
N PHE A 94 -9.98 9.94 3.67
CA PHE A 94 -11.11 10.22 2.77
C PHE A 94 -10.66 10.97 1.52
N VAL A 95 -9.83 12.01 1.66
CA VAL A 95 -9.27 12.76 0.52
C VAL A 95 -8.44 11.86 -0.39
N ILE A 96 -7.66 10.93 0.17
CA ILE A 96 -6.89 9.95 -0.61
C ILE A 96 -7.82 9.03 -1.42
N ILE A 97 -8.92 8.54 -0.81
CA ILE A 97 -9.92 7.73 -1.51
C ILE A 97 -10.51 8.52 -2.70
N VAL A 98 -10.93 9.77 -2.46
CA VAL A 98 -11.48 10.63 -3.51
C VAL A 98 -10.47 10.84 -4.64
N GLY A 99 -9.22 11.17 -4.31
CA GLY A 99 -8.16 11.35 -5.31
C GLY A 99 -7.90 10.10 -6.14
N MET A 100 -7.85 8.92 -5.50
CA MET A 100 -7.69 7.65 -6.22
C MET A 100 -8.87 7.36 -7.15
N VAL A 101 -10.10 7.61 -6.72
CA VAL A 101 -11.29 7.46 -7.57
C VAL A 101 -11.20 8.39 -8.77
N MET A 102 -10.92 9.68 -8.55
CA MET A 102 -10.78 10.65 -9.64
C MET A 102 -9.71 10.25 -10.66
N ILE A 103 -8.54 9.76 -10.21
CA ILE A 103 -7.47 9.30 -11.12
C ILE A 103 -7.89 8.02 -11.86
N THR A 104 -8.56 7.10 -11.18
CA THR A 104 -9.01 5.83 -11.79
C THR A 104 -10.06 6.06 -12.87
N PHE A 105 -10.98 7.00 -12.66
CA PHE A 105 -12.02 7.34 -13.63
C PHE A 105 -11.53 8.30 -14.71
N GLY A 106 -10.74 9.32 -14.36
CA GLY A 106 -10.13 10.23 -15.34
C GLY A 106 -9.13 9.56 -16.28
N GLY A 107 -8.52 8.45 -15.84
CA GLY A 107 -7.63 7.63 -16.67
C GLY A 107 -8.34 6.74 -17.70
N LYS A 108 -9.66 6.53 -17.59
CA LYS A 108 -10.42 5.74 -18.60
C LYS A 108 -10.60 6.48 -19.92
N ASP A 109 -10.63 7.81 -19.88
CA ASP A 109 -10.88 8.65 -21.07
C ASP A 109 -9.61 8.91 -21.91
N GLN A 110 -8.41 8.62 -21.39
CA GLN A 110 -7.15 8.79 -22.11
C GLN A 110 -6.74 7.56 -22.95
N THR A 111 -7.53 6.49 -22.93
CA THR A 111 -7.30 5.26 -23.70
C THR A 111 -8.25 5.09 -24.89
N ALA A 112 -8.90 6.18 -25.33
CA ALA A 112 -9.68 6.22 -26.58
C ALA A 112 -8.84 6.77 -27.74
#